data_AF-B3RFP4-F1
#
_entry.id   AF-B3RFP4-F1
#
_cell.length_a   1.000
_cell.length_b   1.000
_cell.length_c   1.000
_cell.angle_alpha   90.00
_cell.angle_beta   90.00
_cell.angle_gamma   90.00
#
_symmetry.space_group_name_H-M   'P 1'
#
loop_
_entity.id
_entity.type
_entity.pdbx_description
1 polymer ?
#
loop_
_entity_poly.entity_id
_entity_poly.type
_entity_poly.pdbx_seq_one_letter_code
_entity_poly.pdbx_strand_id
1 'polypeptide(L)'
;LLGLRPSVKRLMMYQQGCFAGGTVLRIAKDLAENNRGARVLVVCSEITAVTFRGPSDTHLDSLVGQALFSDGAAALIVGSDPDTSVGEKPIFELVSAAQTILPDSDGAIDGHLREVGLTFHLLKDVPGLISKNIVKSLDEAFKPLGISDWNSLFWIAHPGGPAILDQVEIKLGLKAEKMRATRHVLSEFGNMSSACVLFILDEMRRKSAKDGLATTGEGLEWGVLFGFGPGLTVE
;
A
#
# COMPACT_ATOMS: atom_id res chain seq x y z
N LEU A 1 21.63 -11.26 -10.69
CA LEU A 1 21.54 -10.41 -9.48
C LEU A 1 21.44 -11.27 -8.22
N LEU A 2 20.31 -11.93 -7.91
CA LEU A 2 20.13 -12.62 -6.62
C LEU A 2 20.55 -14.10 -6.57
N GLY A 3 20.91 -14.72 -7.70
CA GLY A 3 21.35 -16.12 -7.72
C GLY A 3 20.31 -17.13 -7.22
N LEU A 4 19.00 -16.79 -7.28
CA LEU A 4 17.93 -17.68 -6.84
C LEU A 4 17.91 -18.98 -7.67
N ARG A 5 17.37 -20.04 -7.08
CA ARG A 5 17.20 -21.34 -7.77
C ARG A 5 16.44 -21.13 -9.09
N PRO A 6 16.85 -21.76 -10.21
CA PRO A 6 16.14 -21.64 -11.49
C PRO A 6 14.67 -22.10 -11.44
N SER A 7 14.32 -22.93 -10.47
CA SER A 7 12.98 -23.47 -10.24
C SER A 7 12.06 -22.55 -9.43
N VAL A 8 12.44 -21.30 -9.13
CA VAL A 8 11.53 -20.36 -8.47
C VAL A 8 10.30 -20.10 -9.33
N LYS A 9 9.11 -20.16 -8.72
CA LYS A 9 7.85 -19.78 -9.35
C LYS A 9 7.75 -18.26 -9.33
N ARG A 10 7.64 -17.62 -10.50
CA ARG A 10 7.65 -16.17 -10.65
C ARG A 10 6.29 -15.70 -11.15
N LEU A 11 5.77 -14.65 -10.53
CA LEU A 11 4.65 -13.86 -11.04
C LEU A 11 5.17 -12.44 -11.26
N MET A 12 5.09 -11.96 -12.50
CA MET A 12 5.55 -10.63 -12.85
C MET A 12 4.35 -9.69 -12.91
N MET A 13 4.38 -8.64 -12.10
CA MET A 13 3.31 -7.64 -12.01
C MET A 13 3.83 -6.33 -12.62
N TYR A 14 3.38 -6.01 -13.83
CA TYR A 14 3.74 -4.76 -14.52
C TYR A 14 2.53 -3.83 -14.60
N GLN A 15 2.79 -2.52 -14.53
CA GLN A 15 1.80 -1.46 -14.79
C GLN A 15 0.50 -1.61 -13.97
N GLN A 16 0.63 -2.03 -12.72
CA GLN A 16 -0.52 -2.16 -11.80
C GLN A 16 -0.88 -0.81 -11.16
N GLY A 17 0.13 0.01 -10.85
CA GLY A 17 -0.04 1.31 -10.20
C GLY A 17 0.00 1.23 -8.68
N CYS A 18 -0.40 2.33 -8.04
CA CYS A 18 -0.13 2.58 -6.62
C CYS A 18 -0.83 1.62 -5.63
N PHE A 19 -1.91 0.94 -6.03
CA PHE A 19 -2.59 -0.05 -5.17
C PHE A 19 -1.82 -1.38 -5.08
N ALA A 20 -0.82 -1.59 -5.94
CA ALA A 20 -0.16 -2.89 -6.10
C ALA A 20 0.59 -3.36 -4.85
N GLY A 21 0.92 -2.46 -3.92
CA GLY A 21 1.46 -2.82 -2.62
C GLY A 21 0.52 -3.73 -1.81
N GLY A 22 -0.79 -3.50 -1.89
CA GLY A 22 -1.79 -4.44 -1.33
C GLY A 22 -1.93 -5.70 -2.18
N THR A 23 -1.90 -5.56 -3.51
CA THR A 23 -2.07 -6.69 -4.44
C THR A 23 -0.98 -7.74 -4.25
N VAL A 24 0.28 -7.32 -4.07
CA VAL A 24 1.38 -8.27 -3.85
C VAL A 24 1.26 -9.00 -2.51
N LEU A 25 0.68 -8.38 -1.48
CA LEU A 25 0.40 -9.04 -0.21
C LEU A 25 -0.72 -10.08 -0.36
N ARG A 26 -1.80 -9.75 -1.08
CA ARG A 26 -2.87 -10.70 -1.41
C ARG A 26 -2.36 -11.92 -2.17
N ILE A 27 -1.54 -11.69 -3.20
CA ILE A 27 -0.93 -12.78 -3.98
C ILE A 27 0.02 -13.61 -3.10
N ALA A 28 0.87 -12.95 -2.31
CA ALA A 28 1.82 -13.65 -1.44
C ALA A 28 1.14 -14.50 -0.36
N LYS A 29 -0.01 -14.03 0.17
CA LYS A 29 -0.86 -14.78 1.10
C LYS A 29 -1.27 -16.13 0.49
N ASP A 30 -1.94 -16.12 -0.66
CA ASP A 30 -2.41 -17.35 -1.31
C ASP A 30 -1.24 -18.29 -1.67
N LEU A 31 -0.14 -17.73 -2.17
CA LEU A 31 1.04 -18.53 -2.53
C LEU A 31 1.68 -19.19 -1.30
N ALA A 32 1.79 -18.48 -0.18
CA ALA A 32 2.38 -18.98 1.05
C ALA A 32 1.48 -20.03 1.73
N GLU A 33 0.19 -19.72 1.88
CA GLU A 33 -0.77 -20.57 2.60
C GLU A 33 -1.10 -21.85 1.84
N ASN A 34 -1.18 -21.80 0.51
CA ASN A 34 -1.56 -22.95 -0.30
C ASN A 34 -0.37 -23.86 -0.69
N ASN A 35 0.86 -23.54 -0.24
CA ASN A 35 2.06 -24.33 -0.55
C ASN A 35 2.91 -24.54 0.70
N ARG A 36 2.80 -25.71 1.34
CA ARG A 36 3.59 -26.06 2.53
C ARG A 36 5.08 -25.79 2.34
N GLY A 37 5.68 -25.05 3.27
CA GLY A 37 7.11 -24.70 3.28
C GLY A 37 7.50 -23.63 2.26
N ALA A 38 6.55 -22.99 1.58
CA ALA A 38 6.85 -21.89 0.68
C ALA A 38 7.35 -20.66 1.46
N ARG A 39 8.36 -20.01 0.89
CA ARG A 39 8.84 -18.68 1.26
C ARG A 39 8.85 -17.82 0.01
N VAL A 40 7.98 -16.82 0.00
CA VAL A 40 7.71 -15.95 -1.14
C VAL A 40 8.51 -14.67 -0.98
N LEU A 41 9.46 -14.43 -1.89
CA LEU A 41 10.13 -13.14 -2.01
C LEU A 41 9.23 -12.20 -2.81
N VAL A 42 8.75 -11.15 -2.14
CA VAL A 42 8.00 -10.05 -2.77
C VAL A 42 8.94 -8.88 -2.97
N VAL A 43 8.89 -8.24 -4.14
CA VAL A 43 9.67 -7.02 -4.43
C VAL A 43 8.79 -6.02 -5.17
N CYS A 44 8.63 -4.83 -4.59
CA CYS A 44 8.11 -3.65 -5.27
C CYS A 44 9.28 -2.72 -5.55
N SER A 45 9.44 -2.26 -6.79
CA SER A 45 10.54 -1.38 -7.18
C SER A 45 10.04 -0.38 -8.22
N GLU A 46 10.16 0.90 -7.88
CA GLU A 46 9.55 2.00 -8.61
C GLU A 46 10.63 3.04 -8.93
N ILE A 47 10.65 3.48 -10.19
CA ILE A 47 11.62 4.46 -10.70
C ILE A 47 10.86 5.47 -11.57
N THR A 48 10.95 6.74 -11.20
CA THR A 48 10.25 7.88 -11.83
C THR A 48 10.82 8.27 -13.20
N ALA A 49 11.91 7.66 -13.63
CA ALA A 49 12.45 7.84 -14.99
C ALA A 49 11.40 7.61 -16.10
N VAL A 50 10.39 6.78 -15.85
CA VAL A 50 9.30 6.53 -16.82
C VAL A 50 8.22 7.62 -16.83
N THR A 51 8.10 8.41 -15.75
CA THR A 51 7.06 9.45 -15.58
C THR A 51 7.60 10.88 -15.64
N PHE A 52 8.90 11.08 -15.43
CA PHE A 52 9.53 12.39 -15.40
C PHE A 52 9.38 13.14 -16.73
N ARG A 53 8.91 14.38 -16.68
CA ARG A 53 8.72 15.24 -17.86
C ARG A 53 8.70 16.72 -17.50
N GLY A 54 8.95 17.57 -18.49
CA GLY A 54 8.85 19.03 -18.33
C GLY A 54 7.42 19.50 -18.05
N PRO A 55 7.26 20.71 -17.47
CA PRO A 55 5.97 21.27 -17.11
C PRO A 55 5.15 21.72 -18.35
N SER A 56 3.82 21.74 -18.21
CA SER A 56 2.89 22.33 -19.17
C SER A 56 1.71 22.97 -18.43
N ASP A 57 1.34 24.19 -18.84
CA ASP A 57 0.19 24.95 -18.30
C ASP A 57 -1.18 24.33 -18.64
N THR A 58 -1.22 23.43 -19.62
CA THR A 58 -2.42 22.68 -20.02
C THR A 58 -2.58 21.34 -19.30
N HIS A 59 -1.57 20.89 -18.54
CA HIS A 59 -1.54 19.57 -17.87
C HIS A 59 -1.10 19.71 -16.41
N LEU A 60 -1.90 20.40 -15.61
CA LEU A 60 -1.60 20.64 -14.18
C LEU A 60 -1.64 19.35 -13.34
N ASP A 61 -2.42 18.36 -13.75
CA ASP A 61 -2.44 17.01 -13.18
C ASP A 61 -1.08 16.32 -13.28
N SER A 62 -0.39 16.47 -14.40
CA SER A 62 0.99 15.98 -14.57
C SER A 62 1.94 16.65 -13.57
N LEU A 63 1.76 17.94 -13.27
CA LEU A 63 2.59 18.65 -12.29
C LEU A 63 2.40 18.11 -10.87
N VAL A 64 1.18 17.70 -10.51
CA VAL A 64 0.92 17.00 -9.25
C VAL A 64 1.76 15.71 -9.19
N GLY A 65 1.78 14.93 -10.26
CA GLY A 65 2.65 13.76 -10.38
C GLY A 65 4.14 14.08 -10.20
N GLN A 66 4.63 15.15 -10.84
CA GLN A 66 6.04 15.57 -10.73
C GLN A 66 6.42 16.04 -9.32
N ALA A 67 5.46 16.48 -8.51
CA ALA A 67 5.70 16.93 -7.13
C ALA A 67 5.62 15.80 -6.10
N LEU A 68 4.94 14.69 -6.42
CA LEU A 68 4.65 13.62 -5.48
C LEU A 68 5.51 12.38 -5.71
N PHE A 69 5.66 11.94 -6.97
CA PHE A 69 6.28 10.65 -7.24
C PHE A 69 7.78 10.64 -6.94
N SER A 70 8.25 9.50 -6.45
CA SER A 70 9.63 9.29 -6.05
C SER A 70 10.09 7.85 -6.30
N ASP A 71 11.40 7.65 -6.24
CA ASP A 71 12.03 6.36 -6.46
C ASP A 71 12.10 5.57 -5.14
N GLY A 72 11.88 4.26 -5.21
CA GLY A 72 11.97 3.41 -4.03
C GLY A 72 11.76 1.93 -4.32
N ALA A 73 12.39 1.07 -3.52
CA ALA A 73 12.17 -0.37 -3.59
C ALA A 73 12.05 -0.97 -2.19
N ALA A 74 11.10 -1.89 -2.02
CA ALA A 74 10.88 -2.64 -0.80
C ALA A 74 10.78 -4.14 -1.12
N ALA A 75 11.26 -4.96 -0.19
CA ALA A 75 11.21 -6.41 -0.32
C ALA A 75 10.73 -7.07 0.97
N LEU A 76 9.96 -8.15 0.83
CA LEU A 76 9.44 -8.95 1.94
C LEU A 76 9.76 -10.43 1.71
N ILE A 77 9.86 -11.18 2.81
CA ILE A 77 9.73 -12.64 2.80
C ILE A 77 8.41 -12.97 3.48
N VAL A 78 7.52 -13.62 2.75
CA VAL A 78 6.20 -14.07 3.24
C VAL A 78 6.18 -15.60 3.29
N GLY A 79 5.67 -16.16 4.38
CA GLY A 79 5.57 -17.59 4.56
C GLY A 79 4.56 -17.94 5.66
N SER A 80 3.95 -19.10 5.54
CA SER A 80 3.16 -19.73 6.60
C SER A 80 4.03 -20.69 7.40
N ASP A 81 3.59 -21.03 8.61
CA ASP A 81 4.27 -21.94 9.53
C ASP A 81 5.74 -21.53 9.77
N PRO A 82 5.99 -20.40 10.47
CA PRO A 82 7.36 -19.94 10.73
C PRO A 82 8.14 -20.97 11.56
N ASP A 83 9.34 -21.31 11.10
CA ASP A 83 10.25 -22.22 11.80
C ASP A 83 11.12 -21.44 12.79
N THR A 84 10.66 -21.40 14.03
CA THR A 84 11.36 -20.73 15.12
C THR A 84 12.68 -21.40 15.49
N SER A 85 12.90 -22.67 15.13
CA SER A 85 14.15 -23.38 15.40
C SER A 85 15.32 -22.86 14.56
N VAL A 86 15.03 -22.30 13.39
CA VAL A 86 16.02 -21.64 12.51
C VAL A 86 15.99 -20.11 12.62
N GLY A 87 15.24 -19.57 13.59
CA GLY A 87 15.21 -18.15 13.91
C GLY A 87 14.21 -17.31 13.09
N GLU A 88 13.26 -17.93 12.39
CA GLU A 88 12.18 -17.17 11.77
C GLU A 88 11.31 -16.51 12.84
N LYS A 89 11.06 -15.20 12.67
CA LYS A 89 10.23 -14.41 13.58
C LYS A 89 9.22 -13.61 12.77
N PRO A 90 7.91 -13.90 12.86
CA PRO A 90 6.90 -13.14 12.15
C PRO A 90 6.86 -11.68 12.66
N ILE A 91 6.56 -10.75 11.75
CA ILE A 91 6.39 -9.32 12.06
C ILE A 91 4.91 -8.95 12.03
N PHE A 92 4.19 -9.41 11.00
CA PHE A 92 2.75 -9.24 10.83
C PHE A 92 2.17 -10.53 10.24
N GLU A 93 0.88 -10.76 10.44
CA GLU A 93 0.12 -11.87 9.86
C GLU A 93 -0.96 -11.33 8.91
N LEU A 94 -1.09 -11.93 7.73
CA LEU A 94 -2.09 -11.53 6.73
C LEU A 94 -3.37 -12.34 6.92
N VAL A 95 -4.40 -11.74 7.51
CA VAL A 95 -5.63 -12.47 7.87
C VAL A 95 -6.59 -12.56 6.69
N SER A 96 -6.88 -11.43 6.03
CA SER A 96 -7.72 -11.35 4.84
C SER A 96 -7.14 -10.33 3.86
N ALA A 97 -7.55 -10.44 2.59
CA ALA A 97 -7.23 -9.45 1.56
C ALA A 97 -8.42 -9.36 0.60
N ALA A 98 -8.79 -8.14 0.23
CA ALA A 98 -9.94 -7.87 -0.63
C ALA A 98 -9.56 -6.83 -1.68
N GLN A 99 -10.36 -6.73 -2.74
CA GLN A 99 -10.18 -5.71 -3.76
C GLN A 99 -11.56 -5.22 -4.21
N THR A 100 -11.69 -3.93 -4.47
CA THR A 100 -12.92 -3.36 -5.03
C THR A 100 -12.64 -2.18 -5.95
N ILE A 101 -13.56 -1.91 -6.86
CA ILE A 101 -13.56 -0.73 -7.72
C ILE A 101 -14.63 0.22 -7.18
N LEU A 102 -14.26 1.48 -6.94
CA LEU A 102 -15.19 2.45 -6.38
C LEU A 102 -16.27 2.83 -7.40
N PRO A 103 -17.53 3.00 -6.97
CA PRO A 103 -18.59 3.47 -7.85
C PRO A 103 -18.28 4.88 -8.35
N ASP A 104 -18.74 5.20 -9.57
CA ASP A 104 -18.61 6.51 -10.22
C ASP A 104 -17.17 7.03 -10.36
N SER A 105 -16.17 6.12 -10.31
CA SER A 105 -14.75 6.47 -10.28
C SER A 105 -14.00 6.28 -11.61
N ASP A 106 -14.70 5.88 -12.67
CA ASP A 106 -14.13 5.69 -14.01
C ASP A 106 -13.30 6.91 -14.47
N GLY A 107 -12.08 6.67 -14.96
CA GLY A 107 -11.13 7.71 -15.37
C GLY A 107 -10.58 8.60 -14.24
N ALA A 108 -10.89 8.34 -12.97
CA ALA A 108 -10.40 9.19 -11.86
C ALA A 108 -8.87 9.25 -11.82
N ILE A 109 -8.22 8.13 -12.14
CA ILE A 109 -6.78 7.97 -12.19
C ILE A 109 -6.45 7.11 -13.41
N ASP A 110 -5.81 7.70 -14.41
CA ASP A 110 -5.38 7.01 -15.62
C ASP A 110 -3.86 7.09 -15.82
N GLY A 111 -3.30 6.02 -16.37
CA GLY A 111 -1.91 5.95 -16.79
C GLY A 111 -1.82 5.40 -18.22
N HIS A 112 -1.05 6.07 -19.08
CA HIS A 112 -0.86 5.63 -20.46
C HIS A 112 0.62 5.56 -20.82
N LEU A 113 1.11 4.36 -21.11
CA LEU A 113 2.43 4.19 -21.68
C LEU A 113 2.40 4.56 -23.17
N ARG A 114 3.15 5.59 -23.54
CA ARG A 114 3.24 6.15 -24.89
C ARG A 114 4.71 6.27 -25.31
N GLU A 115 4.96 6.70 -26.55
CA GLU A 115 6.31 7.02 -27.05
C GLU A 115 7.01 8.09 -26.17
N VAL A 116 6.23 8.97 -25.54
CA VAL A 116 6.68 9.99 -24.60
C VAL A 116 6.82 9.50 -23.15
N GLY A 117 6.95 8.18 -22.95
CA GLY A 117 6.94 7.55 -21.62
C GLY A 117 5.54 7.37 -21.04
N LEU A 118 5.46 7.17 -19.72
CA LEU A 118 4.20 7.00 -19.00
C LEU A 118 3.60 8.38 -18.68
N THR A 119 2.46 8.69 -19.29
CA THR A 119 1.64 9.87 -18.93
C THR A 119 0.63 9.48 -17.87
N PHE A 120 0.32 10.39 -16.97
CA PHE A 120 -0.60 10.17 -15.86
C PHE A 120 -1.63 11.29 -15.81
N HIS A 121 -2.88 10.95 -15.52
CA HIS A 121 -4.01 11.87 -15.51
C HIS A 121 -4.86 11.71 -14.24
N LEU A 122 -5.28 12.85 -13.69
CA LEU A 122 -6.18 12.93 -12.53
C LEU A 122 -7.43 13.71 -12.94
N LEU A 123 -8.53 13.00 -13.21
CA LEU A 123 -9.73 13.62 -13.81
C LEU A 123 -10.89 13.86 -12.81
N LYS A 124 -10.80 13.33 -11.58
CA LYS A 124 -11.86 13.44 -10.55
C LYS A 124 -11.28 13.77 -9.18
N ASP A 125 -12.17 14.11 -8.23
CA ASP A 125 -11.84 14.26 -6.81
C ASP A 125 -11.52 12.90 -6.18
N VAL A 126 -10.29 12.43 -6.41
CA VAL A 126 -9.74 11.18 -5.88
C VAL A 126 -9.84 11.10 -4.35
N PRO A 127 -9.41 12.13 -3.57
CA PRO A 127 -9.62 12.16 -2.12
C PRO A 127 -11.08 11.97 -1.71
N GLY A 128 -12.01 12.67 -2.37
CA GLY A 128 -13.45 12.59 -2.10
C GLY A 128 -14.03 11.21 -2.40
N LEU A 129 -13.63 10.60 -3.52
CA LEU A 129 -14.05 9.24 -3.90
C LEU A 129 -13.57 8.20 -2.88
N ILE A 130 -12.30 8.25 -2.48
CA ILE A 130 -11.73 7.32 -1.49
C ILE A 130 -12.43 7.49 -0.14
N SER A 131 -12.48 8.70 0.39
CA SER A 131 -13.06 8.97 1.70
C SER A 131 -14.55 8.57 1.75
N LYS A 132 -15.32 8.87 0.71
CA LYS A 132 -16.75 8.49 0.63
C LYS A 132 -16.96 6.97 0.76
N ASN A 133 -16.07 6.15 0.21
CA ASN A 133 -16.28 4.71 0.08
C ASN A 133 -15.49 3.84 1.07
N ILE A 134 -14.45 4.37 1.74
CA ILE A 134 -13.54 3.57 2.57
C ILE A 134 -14.24 2.80 3.71
N VAL A 135 -15.33 3.37 4.27
CA VAL A 135 -16.13 2.71 5.32
C VAL A 135 -16.69 1.37 4.85
N LYS A 136 -17.08 1.26 3.57
CA LYS A 136 -17.63 0.01 3.03
C LYS A 136 -16.58 -1.10 3.04
N SER A 137 -15.35 -0.79 2.63
CA SER A 137 -14.23 -1.74 2.65
C SER A 137 -13.86 -2.15 4.08
N LEU A 138 -13.85 -1.20 5.02
CA LEU A 138 -13.64 -1.49 6.44
C LEU A 138 -14.73 -2.40 7.00
N ASP A 139 -16.00 -2.07 6.76
CA ASP A 139 -17.13 -2.86 7.19
C ASP A 139 -17.06 -4.29 6.66
N GLU A 140 -16.73 -4.47 5.37
CA GLU A 140 -16.61 -5.79 4.75
C GLU A 140 -15.47 -6.62 5.35
N ALA A 141 -14.33 -5.99 5.64
CA ALA A 141 -13.17 -6.66 6.23
C ALA A 141 -13.35 -7.00 7.72
N PHE A 142 -13.97 -6.11 8.50
CA PHE A 142 -13.94 -6.18 9.97
C PHE A 142 -15.25 -6.58 10.64
N LYS A 143 -16.41 -6.52 9.95
CA LYS A 143 -17.67 -7.08 10.49
C LYS A 143 -17.54 -8.57 10.85
N PRO A 144 -16.89 -9.44 10.05
CA PRO A 144 -16.68 -10.84 10.43
C PRO A 144 -15.84 -11.03 11.71
N LEU A 145 -15.02 -10.03 12.05
CA LEU A 145 -14.15 -10.01 13.22
C LEU A 145 -14.79 -9.29 14.42
N GLY A 146 -15.98 -8.71 14.26
CA GLY A 146 -16.66 -7.94 15.30
C GLY A 146 -16.00 -6.61 15.66
N ILE A 147 -15.14 -6.07 14.78
CA ILE A 147 -14.45 -4.80 15.00
C ILE A 147 -15.18 -3.68 14.26
N SER A 148 -15.49 -2.60 14.97
CA SER A 148 -16.17 -1.42 14.42
C SER A 148 -15.54 -0.09 14.86
N ASP A 149 -14.64 -0.11 15.84
CA ASP A 149 -13.85 1.07 16.23
C ASP A 149 -12.57 1.14 15.39
N TRP A 150 -12.58 2.00 14.38
CA TRP A 150 -11.44 2.20 13.48
C TRP A 150 -10.20 2.78 14.18
N ASN A 151 -10.34 3.40 15.36
CA ASN A 151 -9.20 3.87 16.15
C ASN A 151 -8.50 2.76 16.93
N SER A 152 -9.16 1.61 17.12
CA SER A 152 -8.57 0.41 17.74
C SER A 152 -7.62 -0.36 16.80
N LEU A 153 -7.61 -0.03 15.52
CA LEU A 153 -6.75 -0.65 14.50
C LEU A 153 -5.44 0.10 14.34
N PHE A 154 -4.31 -0.56 14.07
CA PHE A 154 -3.15 0.13 13.47
C PHE A 154 -3.38 0.37 11.96
N TRP A 155 -2.84 1.45 11.41
CA TRP A 155 -3.17 1.92 10.07
C TRP A 155 -1.95 2.03 9.17
N ILE A 156 -2.02 1.40 8.00
CA ILE A 156 -1.15 1.63 6.86
C ILE A 156 -2.04 2.07 5.69
N ALA A 157 -1.83 3.26 5.15
CA ALA A 157 -2.57 3.72 3.99
C ALA A 157 -1.58 4.17 2.91
N HIS A 158 -1.81 3.80 1.66
CA HIS A 158 -0.98 4.30 0.56
C HIS A 158 -1.03 5.84 0.55
N PRO A 159 0.12 6.53 0.70
CA PRO A 159 0.17 7.97 0.79
C PRO A 159 0.18 8.61 -0.61
N GLY A 160 -0.88 8.35 -1.39
CA GLY A 160 -0.96 8.81 -2.78
C GLY A 160 -0.87 10.33 -2.92
N GLY A 161 -1.36 11.03 -1.90
CA GLY A 161 -1.18 12.46 -1.66
C GLY A 161 -1.75 12.84 -0.28
N PRO A 162 -1.32 13.95 0.31
CA PRO A 162 -1.72 14.34 1.67
C PRO A 162 -3.25 14.52 1.80
N ALA A 163 -3.90 15.04 0.76
CA ALA A 163 -5.35 15.27 0.75
C ALA A 163 -6.18 13.97 0.92
N ILE A 164 -5.68 12.83 0.43
CA ILE A 164 -6.35 11.53 0.61
C ILE A 164 -6.33 11.17 2.11
N LEU A 165 -5.16 11.29 2.74
CA LEU A 165 -4.98 10.97 4.17
C LEU A 165 -5.85 11.87 5.05
N ASP A 166 -5.85 13.17 4.78
CA ASP A 166 -6.63 14.16 5.53
C ASP A 166 -8.13 13.86 5.44
N GLN A 167 -8.65 13.58 4.24
CA GLN A 167 -10.07 13.29 4.08
C GLN A 167 -10.47 11.95 4.69
N VAL A 168 -9.63 10.92 4.62
CA VAL A 168 -9.87 9.63 5.28
C VAL A 168 -9.90 9.80 6.80
N GLU A 169 -8.93 10.53 7.36
CA GLU A 169 -8.83 10.81 8.79
C GLU A 169 -10.08 11.55 9.31
N ILE A 170 -10.48 12.63 8.61
CA ILE A 170 -11.69 13.40 8.93
C ILE A 170 -12.95 12.53 8.83
N LYS A 171 -13.09 11.78 7.74
CA LYS A 171 -14.31 11.00 7.45
C LYS A 171 -14.57 9.92 8.49
N LEU A 172 -13.51 9.28 8.97
CA LEU A 172 -13.58 8.18 9.92
C LEU A 172 -13.44 8.64 11.38
N GLY A 173 -13.15 9.92 11.61
CA GLY A 173 -12.83 10.43 12.95
C GLY A 173 -11.61 9.73 13.55
N LEU A 174 -10.60 9.45 12.72
CA LEU A 174 -9.36 8.87 13.22
C LEU A 174 -8.61 9.89 14.06
N LYS A 175 -7.96 9.42 15.12
CA LYS A 175 -7.02 10.23 15.88
C LYS A 175 -5.78 10.51 15.00
N ALA A 176 -5.16 11.66 15.18
CA ALA A 176 -4.03 12.10 14.35
C ALA A 176 -2.86 11.11 14.33
N GLU A 177 -2.63 10.39 15.44
CA GLU A 177 -1.57 9.38 15.54
C GLU A 177 -1.78 8.18 14.60
N LYS A 178 -3.01 7.89 14.15
CA LYS A 178 -3.28 6.72 13.29
C LYS A 178 -2.55 6.80 11.96
N MET A 179 -2.36 8.00 11.41
CA MET A 179 -1.67 8.21 10.14
C MET A 179 -0.19 8.58 10.32
N ARG A 180 0.37 8.50 11.53
CA ARG A 180 1.74 8.96 11.83
C ARG A 180 2.80 8.25 10.99
N ALA A 181 2.79 6.91 10.94
CA ALA A 181 3.75 6.13 10.16
C ALA A 181 3.60 6.40 8.66
N THR A 182 2.37 6.45 8.17
CA THR A 182 2.04 6.80 6.77
C THR A 182 2.58 8.18 6.37
N ARG A 183 2.30 9.20 7.17
CA ARG A 183 2.75 10.58 6.92
C ARG A 183 4.27 10.72 7.04
N HIS A 184 4.90 9.97 7.94
CA HIS A 184 6.36 9.95 8.05
C HIS A 184 7.00 9.44 6.74
N VAL A 185 6.53 8.30 6.21
CA VAL A 185 7.04 7.77 4.94
C VAL A 185 6.79 8.73 3.78
N LEU A 186 5.61 9.35 3.71
CA LEU A 186 5.34 10.36 2.69
C LEU A 186 6.30 11.56 2.79
N SER A 187 6.60 12.02 4.00
CA SER A 187 7.50 13.15 4.25
C SER A 187 8.94 12.84 3.84
N GLU A 188 9.46 11.68 4.25
CA GLU A 188 10.87 11.33 4.03
C GLU A 188 11.14 10.81 2.61
N PHE A 189 10.16 10.16 1.99
CA PHE A 189 10.38 9.42 0.75
C PHE A 189 9.44 9.82 -0.39
N GLY A 190 8.40 10.62 -0.17
CA GLY A 190 7.40 10.92 -1.21
C GLY A 190 6.50 9.72 -1.56
N ASN A 191 5.84 9.81 -2.71
CA ASN A 191 4.99 8.74 -3.25
C ASN A 191 5.81 7.77 -4.13
N MET A 192 6.34 6.72 -3.50
CA MET A 192 7.02 5.58 -4.13
C MET A 192 6.04 4.51 -4.66
N SER A 193 4.83 4.89 -5.10
CA SER A 193 3.83 3.97 -5.68
C SER A 193 3.60 2.72 -4.81
N SER A 194 3.81 1.51 -5.36
CA SER A 194 3.53 0.24 -4.71
C SER A 194 4.45 -0.07 -3.52
N ALA A 195 5.62 0.58 -3.44
CA ALA A 195 6.57 0.36 -2.36
C ALA A 195 6.16 1.08 -1.05
N CYS A 196 5.34 2.15 -1.12
CA CYS A 196 5.02 2.98 0.04
C CYS A 196 4.48 2.20 1.24
N VAL A 197 3.45 1.37 1.03
CA VAL A 197 2.81 0.62 2.12
C VAL A 197 3.78 -0.37 2.78
N LEU A 198 4.79 -0.83 2.05
CA LEU A 198 5.83 -1.71 2.58
C LEU A 198 6.88 -0.94 3.39
N PHE A 199 7.23 0.28 2.97
CA PHE A 199 8.02 1.20 3.80
C PHE A 199 7.28 1.56 5.10
N ILE A 200 5.96 1.75 5.04
CA ILE A 200 5.16 2.09 6.21
C ILE A 200 5.11 0.92 7.20
N LEU A 201 4.99 -0.33 6.72
CA LEU A 201 5.13 -1.52 7.58
C LEU A 201 6.50 -1.56 8.29
N ASP A 202 7.59 -1.24 7.57
CA ASP A 202 8.93 -1.21 8.16
C ASP A 202 9.11 -0.07 9.18
N GLU A 203 8.61 1.13 8.89
CA GLU A 203 8.61 2.26 9.83
C GLU A 203 7.82 1.90 11.10
N MET A 204 6.59 1.39 10.93
CA MET A 204 5.71 1.06 12.04
C MET A 204 6.34 0.05 12.99
N ARG A 205 6.87 -1.07 12.48
CA ARG A 205 7.49 -2.10 13.32
C ARG A 205 8.78 -1.62 13.98
N ARG A 206 9.57 -0.79 13.28
CA ARG A 206 10.81 -0.21 13.85
C ARG A 206 10.50 0.76 14.97
N LYS A 207 9.53 1.65 14.77
CA LYS A 207 9.15 2.62 15.79
C LYS A 207 8.51 1.94 17.00
N SER A 208 7.65 0.96 16.77
CA SER A 208 7.02 0.18 17.87
C SER A 208 8.08 -0.52 18.73
N ALA A 209 9.10 -1.12 18.11
CA ALA A 209 10.22 -1.71 18.84
C ALA A 209 11.06 -0.66 19.58
N LYS A 210 11.36 0.49 18.94
CA LYS A 210 12.12 1.58 19.56
C LYS A 210 11.42 2.17 20.78
N ASP A 211 10.11 2.26 20.73
CA ASP A 211 9.28 2.84 21.79
C ASP A 211 8.88 1.80 22.86
N GLY A 212 9.30 0.53 22.70
CA GLY A 212 9.01 -0.54 23.65
C GLY A 212 7.54 -0.94 23.71
N LEU A 213 6.80 -0.81 22.61
CA LEU A 213 5.38 -1.15 22.54
C LEU A 213 5.17 -2.68 22.54
N ALA A 214 3.99 -3.10 22.97
CA ALA A 214 3.66 -4.51 23.17
C ALA A 214 3.62 -5.33 21.86
N THR A 215 3.25 -4.70 20.75
CA THR A 215 3.13 -5.33 19.42
C THR A 215 3.91 -4.55 18.37
N THR A 216 4.14 -5.16 17.21
CA THR A 216 4.73 -4.51 16.02
C THR A 216 3.79 -3.49 15.36
N GLY A 217 2.49 -3.58 15.64
CA GLY A 217 1.43 -2.69 15.17
C GLY A 217 1.07 -1.62 16.19
N GLU A 218 2.05 -0.86 16.69
CA GLU A 218 1.84 0.25 17.62
C GLU A 218 1.15 -0.15 18.95
N GLY A 219 1.38 -1.38 19.43
CA GLY A 219 0.74 -1.90 20.64
C GLY A 219 -0.71 -2.35 20.46
N LEU A 220 -1.21 -2.39 19.22
CA LEU A 220 -2.55 -2.87 18.86
C LEU A 220 -2.47 -4.25 18.21
N GLU A 221 -3.55 -5.02 18.32
CA GLU A 221 -3.64 -6.40 17.84
C GLU A 221 -4.00 -6.47 16.35
N TRP A 222 -4.99 -5.68 15.94
CA TRP A 222 -5.52 -5.68 14.58
C TRP A 222 -5.10 -4.43 13.84
N GLY A 223 -4.98 -4.54 12.52
CA GLY A 223 -4.71 -3.39 11.68
C GLY A 223 -5.20 -3.57 10.26
N VAL A 224 -5.12 -2.48 9.52
CA VAL A 224 -5.58 -2.40 8.13
C VAL A 224 -4.49 -1.77 7.27
N LEU A 225 -4.31 -2.35 6.08
CA LEU A 225 -3.45 -1.83 5.03
C LEU A 225 -4.31 -1.52 3.81
N PHE A 226 -4.19 -0.29 3.28
CA PHE A 226 -4.89 0.12 2.07
C PHE A 226 -3.92 0.48 0.93
N GLY A 227 -4.17 -0.08 -0.25
CA GLY A 227 -3.64 0.38 -1.53
C GLY A 227 -4.70 1.20 -2.29
N PHE A 228 -4.31 2.33 -2.87
CA PHE A 228 -5.18 3.16 -3.71
C PHE A 228 -4.52 3.39 -5.06
N GLY A 229 -5.26 3.27 -6.17
CA GLY A 229 -4.70 3.54 -7.50
C GLY A 229 -5.71 3.44 -8.65
N PRO A 230 -5.24 3.29 -9.89
CA PRO A 230 -6.08 3.32 -11.10
C PRO A 230 -7.31 2.42 -11.03
N GLY A 231 -8.46 2.91 -11.51
CA GLY A 231 -9.75 2.21 -11.46
C GLY A 231 -10.96 3.12 -11.22
N LEU A 232 -11.16 3.73 -10.05
CA LEU A 232 -10.31 3.76 -8.85
C LEU A 232 -10.41 2.47 -8.04
N THR A 233 -9.27 1.80 -7.88
CA THR A 233 -9.18 0.54 -7.12
C THR A 233 -8.78 0.82 -5.68
N VAL A 234 -9.49 0.18 -4.75
CA VAL A 234 -9.09 0.04 -3.35
C VAL A 234 -8.73 -1.42 -3.10
N GLU A 235 -7.52 -1.61 -2.58
CA GLU A 235 -6.92 -2.88 -2.22
C GLU A 235 -6.65 -2.93 -0.72
#